data_AF-A0A1I8NWC7-F1
#
_entry.id   AF-A0A1I8NWC7-F1
#
_cell.length_a   1.000
_cell.length_b   1.000
_cell.length_c   1.000
_cell.angle_alpha   90.00
_cell.angle_beta   90.00
_cell.angle_gamma   90.00
#
_symmetry.space_group_name_H-M   'P 1'
#
loop_
_entity.id
_entity.type
_entity.pdbx_description
1 polymer ?
#
loop_
_entity_poly.entity_id
_entity_poly.type
_entity_poly.pdbx_seq_one_letter_code
_entity_poly.pdbx_strand_id
1 'polypeptide(L)'
;MNFRKEDPGAVQYGNFINYYQFNSAEERLKLLSSEHWVSDDDVGNEPYLVLDVGCNSGVFTKLLHTYLSNLMPHRKVIIYGIDIDDRLIKRAKDEIDSDSIIFDCVDVMDNADFEKINSFLKNHQKLKFDAICCFSITMWIHLNHHDAGLQEFLRKLSALAKLFVVEPQPWKCYQTAERRLKKAGEMFPLFLELQWRTQVEDEIQNYVENVLKRKKVYESCPTKWKRKICFYSS
;
A
#
# COMPACT_ATOMS: atom_id res chain seq x y z
N MET A 1 7.73 -19.55 0.35
CA MET A 1 9.03 -18.92 0.69
C MET A 1 9.47 -19.33 2.09
N ASN A 2 10.65 -19.91 2.26
CA ASN A 2 11.18 -20.32 3.58
C ASN A 2 11.71 -19.10 4.34
N PHE A 3 11.12 -18.73 5.47
CA PHE A 3 11.74 -17.78 6.41
C PHE A 3 13.00 -18.44 6.99
N ARG A 4 14.17 -17.85 6.74
CA ARG A 4 15.43 -18.36 7.28
C ARG A 4 15.61 -17.85 8.71
N LYS A 5 15.92 -18.78 9.63
CA LYS A 5 16.01 -18.56 11.07
C LYS A 5 17.07 -17.56 11.54
N GLU A 6 17.88 -16.97 10.65
CA GLU A 6 19.07 -16.19 11.05
C GLU A 6 18.94 -14.66 10.89
N ASP A 7 18.01 -14.13 10.07
CA ASP A 7 17.68 -12.70 10.05
C ASP A 7 16.23 -12.47 9.59
N PRO A 8 15.26 -12.21 10.50
CA PRO A 8 13.86 -11.98 10.13
C PRO A 8 13.67 -10.72 9.28
N GLY A 9 14.72 -9.89 9.15
CA GLY A 9 14.76 -8.69 8.32
C GLY A 9 15.25 -8.89 6.88
N ALA A 10 15.73 -10.09 6.52
CA ALA A 10 16.21 -10.41 5.18
C ALA A 10 15.09 -11.02 4.33
N VAL A 11 14.22 -10.17 3.80
CA VAL A 11 13.08 -10.57 2.96
C VAL A 11 13.12 -9.85 1.62
N GLN A 12 12.72 -10.55 0.56
CA GLN A 12 12.70 -10.01 -0.81
C GLN A 12 11.50 -9.07 -1.05
N TYR A 13 10.34 -9.36 -0.49
CA TYR A 13 9.09 -8.63 -0.79
C TYR A 13 8.59 -7.75 0.37
N GLY A 14 9.40 -7.58 1.42
CA GLY A 14 8.99 -6.77 2.57
C GLY A 14 7.93 -7.42 3.48
N ASN A 15 7.66 -8.71 3.29
CA ASN A 15 6.71 -9.53 4.03
C ASN A 15 7.20 -9.89 5.44
N PHE A 16 7.55 -8.89 6.26
CA PHE A 16 7.98 -9.09 7.64
C PHE A 16 6.80 -9.55 8.51
N ILE A 17 6.94 -10.69 9.20
CA ILE A 17 5.92 -11.20 10.14
C ILE A 17 5.63 -10.19 11.28
N ASN A 18 6.63 -9.40 11.66
CA ASN A 18 6.59 -8.49 12.80
C ASN A 18 6.61 -7.01 12.38
N TYR A 19 6.12 -6.67 11.18
CA TYR A 19 6.22 -5.31 10.64
C TYR A 19 5.71 -4.23 11.62
N TYR A 20 4.56 -4.47 12.24
CA TYR A 20 3.91 -3.54 13.17
C TYR A 20 4.47 -3.56 14.60
N GLN A 21 5.40 -4.46 14.92
CA GLN A 21 6.17 -4.37 16.18
C GLN A 21 7.22 -3.25 16.12
N PHE A 22 7.65 -2.86 14.92
CA PHE A 22 8.69 -1.83 14.69
C PHE A 22 8.15 -0.52 14.12
N ASN A 23 7.01 -0.58 13.42
CA ASN A 23 6.31 0.57 12.85
C ASN A 23 4.92 0.66 13.46
N SER A 24 4.67 1.62 14.35
CA SER A 24 3.36 1.76 15.00
C SER A 24 2.28 2.12 13.97
N ALA A 25 1.22 1.32 13.96
CA ALA A 25 0.03 1.55 13.15
C ALA A 25 -0.67 2.86 13.56
N GLU A 26 -0.70 3.14 14.87
CA GLU A 26 -1.33 4.30 15.48
C GLU A 26 -0.60 5.59 15.10
N GLU A 27 0.74 5.58 15.12
CA GLU A 27 1.53 6.72 14.65
C GLU A 27 1.31 7.00 13.16
N ARG A 28 1.15 5.95 12.33
CA ARG A 28 0.77 6.14 10.92
C ARG A 28 -0.63 6.74 10.80
N LEU A 29 -1.59 6.28 11.59
CA LEU A 29 -2.97 6.77 11.54
C LEU A 29 -3.07 8.27 11.84
N LYS A 30 -2.28 8.78 12.79
CA LYS A 30 -2.21 10.21 13.15
C LYS A 30 -1.76 11.12 12.00
N LEU A 31 -1.12 10.56 10.97
CA LEU A 31 -0.66 11.29 9.79
C LEU A 31 -1.71 11.38 8.69
N LEU A 32 -2.86 10.70 8.83
CA LEU A 32 -3.92 10.76 7.84
C LEU A 32 -4.75 12.03 8.05
N SER A 33 -5.05 12.73 6.95
CA SER A 33 -6.01 13.83 6.99
C SER A 33 -7.43 13.28 7.04
N SER A 34 -8.25 13.76 7.98
CA SER A 34 -9.68 13.42 8.04
C SER A 34 -10.52 14.04 6.94
N GLU A 35 -10.09 15.18 6.39
CA GLU A 35 -10.91 15.98 5.47
C GLU A 35 -10.96 15.38 4.05
N HIS A 36 -9.97 14.56 3.68
CA HIS A 36 -9.77 14.14 2.29
C HIS A 36 -10.36 12.76 1.97
N TRP A 37 -10.89 12.03 2.96
CA TRP A 37 -11.54 10.74 2.74
C TRP A 37 -13.00 10.90 2.32
N VAL A 38 -13.65 11.97 2.75
CA VAL A 38 -15.06 12.25 2.46
C VAL A 38 -15.12 13.16 1.24
N SER A 39 -16.01 12.85 0.30
CA SER A 39 -16.29 13.69 -0.87
C SER A 39 -17.76 14.09 -0.84
N ASP A 40 -18.07 15.33 -1.22
CA ASP A 40 -19.44 15.86 -1.21
C ASP A 40 -20.43 15.08 -2.10
N ASP A 41 -19.93 14.25 -3.02
CA ASP A 41 -20.73 13.33 -3.86
C ASP A 41 -21.28 12.11 -3.08
N ASP A 42 -21.31 12.17 -1.74
CA ASP A 42 -21.72 11.10 -0.81
C ASP A 42 -23.25 10.87 -0.76
N VAL A 43 -23.90 10.80 -1.93
CA VAL A 43 -25.37 10.88 -2.05
C VAL A 43 -26.05 9.51 -2.17
N GLY A 44 -25.49 8.44 -1.60
CA GLY A 44 -26.10 7.09 -1.78
C GLY A 44 -25.79 6.05 -0.70
N ASN A 45 -26.59 4.99 -0.69
CA ASN A 45 -26.44 3.80 0.17
C ASN A 45 -25.25 2.90 -0.22
N GLU A 46 -24.43 3.29 -1.21
CA GLU A 46 -23.31 2.47 -1.67
C GLU A 46 -22.16 2.47 -0.67
N PRO A 47 -21.51 1.31 -0.41
CA PRO A 47 -20.39 1.25 0.53
C PRO A 47 -19.19 2.05 0.03
N TYR A 48 -18.43 2.66 0.96
CA TYR A 48 -17.14 3.28 0.70
C TYR A 48 -16.07 2.19 0.56
N LEU A 49 -15.52 2.01 -0.64
CA LEU A 49 -14.57 0.93 -0.92
C LEU A 49 -13.13 1.41 -0.82
N VAL A 50 -12.32 0.69 -0.04
CA VAL A 50 -10.88 0.92 0.11
C VAL A 50 -10.11 -0.31 -0.34
N LEU A 51 -9.03 -0.11 -1.11
CA LEU A 51 -8.02 -1.15 -1.35
C LEU A 51 -6.76 -0.82 -0.53
N ASP A 52 -6.32 -1.74 0.32
CA ASP A 52 -5.06 -1.63 1.08
C ASP A 52 -4.01 -2.59 0.50
N VAL A 53 -3.04 -2.03 -0.24
CA VAL A 53 -2.05 -2.81 -0.99
C VAL A 53 -0.79 -3.03 -0.16
N GLY A 54 -0.43 -4.30 0.03
CA GLY A 54 0.64 -4.70 0.96
C GLY A 54 0.17 -4.64 2.41
N CYS A 55 -1.04 -5.15 2.68
CA CYS A 55 -1.69 -5.05 3.99
C CYS A 55 -0.95 -5.79 5.11
N ASN A 56 0.05 -6.63 4.79
CA ASN A 56 0.75 -7.50 5.71
C ASN A 56 -0.26 -8.36 6.49
N SER A 57 -0.15 -8.47 7.82
CA SER A 57 -1.11 -9.21 8.64
C SER A 57 -2.40 -8.43 8.99
N GLY A 58 -2.72 -7.35 8.28
CA GLY A 58 -4.00 -6.64 8.42
C GLY A 58 -4.14 -5.72 9.64
N VAL A 59 -3.10 -5.57 10.47
CA VAL A 59 -3.14 -4.74 11.70
C VAL A 59 -3.55 -3.29 11.41
N PHE A 60 -2.88 -2.65 10.45
CA PHE A 60 -3.25 -1.28 10.06
C PHE A 60 -4.57 -1.24 9.29
N THR A 61 -4.86 -2.25 8.46
CA THR A 61 -6.14 -2.36 7.74
C THR A 61 -7.34 -2.30 8.69
N LYS A 62 -7.28 -3.03 9.81
CA LYS A 62 -8.30 -2.99 10.87
C LYS A 62 -8.40 -1.61 11.53
N LEU A 63 -7.26 -0.99 11.82
CA LEU A 63 -7.23 0.35 12.41
C LEU A 63 -7.82 1.41 11.46
N LEU A 64 -7.46 1.33 10.18
CA LEU A 64 -7.97 2.18 9.11
C LEU A 64 -9.48 2.00 8.94
N HIS A 65 -9.98 0.77 8.94
CA HIS A 65 -11.42 0.49 8.88
C HIS A 65 -12.18 1.17 10.03
N THR A 66 -11.70 1.01 11.26
CA THR A 66 -12.32 1.67 12.43
C THR A 66 -12.29 3.20 12.30
N TYR A 67 -11.15 3.77 11.89
CA TYR A 67 -11.01 5.21 11.67
C TYR A 67 -12.00 5.74 10.63
N LEU A 68 -12.07 5.11 9.46
CA LEU A 68 -12.96 5.54 8.37
C LEU A 68 -14.44 5.34 8.72
N SER A 69 -14.77 4.25 9.41
CA SER A 69 -16.14 3.99 9.87
C SER A 69 -16.62 5.05 10.86
N ASN A 70 -15.73 5.53 11.73
CA ASN A 70 -16.05 6.64 12.65
C ASN A 70 -16.18 7.97 11.92
N LEU A 71 -15.38 8.19 10.87
CA LEU A 71 -15.44 9.40 10.06
C LEU A 71 -16.72 9.46 9.19
N MET A 72 -17.25 8.31 8.79
CA MET A 72 -18.40 8.16 7.90
C MET A 72 -19.48 7.24 8.53
N PRO A 73 -20.11 7.65 9.65
CA PRO A 73 -21.04 6.78 10.39
C PRO A 73 -22.31 6.40 9.61
N HIS A 74 -22.62 7.14 8.55
CA HIS A 74 -23.80 6.90 7.71
C HIS A 74 -23.51 6.09 6.44
N ARG A 75 -22.25 5.70 6.21
CA ARG A 75 -21.83 4.97 5.03
C ARG A 75 -21.01 3.75 5.43
N LYS A 76 -21.42 2.56 4.97
CA LYS A 76 -20.67 1.32 5.24
C LYS A 76 -19.28 1.42 4.59
N VAL A 77 -18.22 1.24 5.38
CA VAL A 77 -16.86 1.11 4.86
C VAL A 77 -16.57 -0.36 4.58
N ILE A 78 -15.99 -0.67 3.43
CA ILE A 78 -15.47 -2.00 3.12
C ILE A 78 -14.01 -1.85 2.69
N ILE A 79 -13.12 -2.56 3.36
CA ILE A 79 -11.69 -2.58 2.99
C ILE A 79 -11.32 -3.94 2.41
N TYR A 80 -10.71 -3.93 1.23
CA TYR A 80 -10.06 -5.08 0.63
C TYR A 80 -8.55 -4.97 0.88
N GLY A 81 -8.01 -5.82 1.75
CA GLY A 81 -6.58 -5.91 2.02
C GLY A 81 -5.93 -6.99 1.16
N ILE A 82 -4.86 -6.63 0.44
CA ILE A 82 -4.11 -7.59 -0.37
C ILE A 82 -2.63 -7.62 0.00
N ASP A 83 -2.04 -8.81 -0.04
CA ASP A 83 -0.62 -9.04 0.18
C ASP A 83 -0.14 -10.24 -0.65
N ILE A 84 1.14 -10.26 -1.00
CA ILE A 84 1.74 -11.34 -1.78
C ILE A 84 2.02 -12.60 -0.93
N ASP A 85 2.10 -12.47 0.41
CA ASP A 85 2.36 -13.59 1.30
C ASP A 85 1.07 -14.20 1.86
N ASP A 86 0.69 -15.37 1.31
CA ASP A 86 -0.47 -16.16 1.75
C ASP A 86 -0.47 -16.46 3.26
N ARG A 87 0.70 -16.55 3.91
CA ARG A 87 0.77 -16.79 5.36
C ARG A 87 0.35 -15.57 6.16
N LEU A 88 0.72 -14.37 5.69
CA LEU A 88 0.29 -13.12 6.30
C LEU A 88 -1.21 -12.91 6.09
N ILE A 89 -1.72 -13.25 4.92
CA ILE A 89 -3.16 -13.21 4.62
C ILE A 89 -3.94 -14.21 5.48
N LYS A 90 -3.47 -15.44 5.63
CA LYS A 90 -4.07 -16.42 6.56
C LYS A 90 -4.13 -15.87 7.97
N ARG A 91 -3.02 -15.31 8.46
CA ARG A 91 -2.98 -14.67 9.78
C ARG A 91 -3.96 -13.50 9.90
N ALA A 92 -4.07 -12.66 8.87
CA ALA A 92 -5.02 -11.56 8.86
C ALA A 92 -6.47 -12.08 8.96
N LYS A 93 -6.82 -13.13 8.20
CA LYS A 93 -8.13 -13.79 8.26
C LYS A 93 -8.41 -14.43 9.62
N ASP A 94 -7.41 -15.04 10.25
CA ASP A 94 -7.55 -15.68 11.56
C ASP A 94 -7.72 -14.66 12.71
N GLU A 95 -7.04 -13.51 12.63
CA GLU A 95 -7.07 -12.47 13.68
C GLU A 95 -8.21 -11.44 13.51
N ILE A 96 -8.79 -11.33 12.31
CA ILE A 96 -9.77 -10.30 11.95
C ILE A 96 -11.04 -10.95 11.41
N ASP A 97 -11.98 -11.18 12.31
CA ASP A 97 -13.34 -11.64 11.97
C ASP A 97 -14.22 -10.42 11.65
N SER A 98 -14.41 -10.11 10.36
CA SER A 98 -15.26 -9.00 9.92
C SER A 98 -15.76 -9.19 8.48
N ASP A 99 -17.07 -9.03 8.27
CA ASP A 99 -17.69 -9.02 6.93
C ASP A 99 -17.36 -7.74 6.12
N SER A 100 -16.71 -6.76 6.74
CA SER A 100 -16.38 -5.46 6.12
C SER A 100 -14.88 -5.30 5.85
N ILE A 101 -14.08 -6.31 6.21
CA ILE A 101 -12.65 -6.36 5.89
C ILE A 101 -12.35 -7.69 5.22
N ILE A 102 -12.10 -7.65 3.92
CA ILE A 102 -11.83 -8.83 3.11
C ILE A 102 -10.33 -8.88 2.85
N PHE A 103 -9.73 -10.06 2.94
CA PHE A 103 -8.31 -10.26 2.63
C PHE A 103 -8.13 -11.28 1.52
N ASP A 104 -7.16 -11.07 0.63
CA ASP A 104 -6.73 -12.09 -0.34
C ASP A 104 -5.24 -12.04 -0.64
N CYS A 105 -4.70 -13.20 -0.98
CA CYS A 105 -3.35 -13.31 -1.50
C CYS A 105 -3.35 -12.94 -2.99
N VAL A 106 -2.66 -11.84 -3.31
CA VAL A 106 -2.62 -11.23 -4.63
C VAL A 106 -1.23 -10.68 -4.90
N ASP A 107 -0.58 -11.16 -5.95
CA ASP A 107 0.53 -10.43 -6.56
C ASP A 107 -0.03 -9.35 -7.49
N VAL A 108 0.04 -8.10 -7.05
CA VAL A 108 -0.44 -6.92 -7.81
C VAL A 108 0.28 -6.72 -9.14
N MET A 109 1.49 -7.27 -9.30
CA MET A 109 2.26 -7.17 -10.54
C MET A 109 1.94 -8.29 -11.53
N ASP A 110 1.36 -9.40 -11.06
CA ASP A 110 0.86 -10.48 -11.93
C ASP A 110 -0.52 -10.13 -12.50
N ASN A 111 -0.69 -10.30 -13.82
CA ASN A 111 -1.92 -9.91 -14.49
C ASN A 111 -3.12 -10.80 -14.14
N ALA A 112 -2.90 -12.11 -13.90
CA ALA A 112 -3.99 -13.01 -13.57
C ALA A 112 -4.48 -12.77 -12.14
N ASP A 113 -3.57 -12.52 -11.21
CA ASP A 113 -3.90 -12.16 -9.83
C ASP A 113 -4.57 -10.77 -9.75
N PHE A 114 -4.12 -9.80 -10.55
CA PHE A 114 -4.73 -8.46 -10.61
C PHE A 114 -6.23 -8.51 -10.97
N GLU A 115 -6.69 -9.52 -11.71
CA GLU A 115 -8.12 -9.70 -12.01
C GLU A 115 -8.99 -9.92 -10.77
N LYS A 116 -8.42 -10.36 -9.65
CA LYS A 116 -9.15 -10.41 -8.36
C LYS A 116 -9.58 -9.02 -7.90
N ILE A 117 -8.72 -8.00 -8.10
CA ILE A 117 -9.02 -6.60 -7.77
C ILE A 117 -10.15 -6.07 -8.66
N ASN A 118 -10.08 -6.34 -9.98
CA ASN A 118 -11.14 -5.97 -10.92
C ASN A 118 -12.47 -6.67 -10.59
N SER A 119 -12.41 -7.96 -10.24
CA SER A 119 -13.57 -8.75 -9.85
C SER A 119 -14.20 -8.23 -8.56
N PHE A 120 -13.40 -7.82 -7.58
CA PHE A 120 -13.89 -7.20 -6.35
C PHE A 120 -14.71 -5.94 -6.64
N LEU A 121 -14.21 -5.05 -7.50
CA LEU A 121 -14.93 -3.85 -7.95
C LEU A 121 -16.22 -4.20 -8.69
N LYS A 122 -16.16 -5.16 -9.62
CA LYS A 122 -17.31 -5.64 -10.39
C LYS A 122 -18.41 -6.21 -9.49
N ASN A 123 -18.05 -6.98 -8.46
CA ASN A 123 -18.99 -7.56 -7.50
C ASN A 123 -19.71 -6.48 -6.68
N HIS A 124 -19.07 -5.33 -6.46
CA HIS A 124 -19.67 -4.16 -5.83
C HIS A 124 -20.24 -3.14 -6.82
N GLN A 125 -20.32 -3.49 -8.12
CA GLN A 125 -20.87 -2.64 -9.19
C GLN A 125 -20.18 -1.27 -9.29
N LYS A 126 -18.88 -1.20 -8.94
CA LYS A 126 -18.07 0.02 -9.00
C LYS A 126 -17.00 -0.07 -10.07
N LEU A 127 -16.68 1.06 -10.67
CA LEU A 127 -15.57 1.19 -11.64
C LEU A 127 -14.24 1.55 -10.97
N LYS A 128 -14.31 2.14 -9.77
CA LYS A 128 -13.15 2.60 -9.00
C LYS A 128 -13.40 2.40 -7.50
N PHE A 129 -12.32 2.19 -6.76
CA PHE A 129 -12.32 2.32 -5.31
C PHE A 129 -12.48 3.80 -4.94
N ASP A 130 -13.12 4.06 -3.81
CA ASP A 130 -13.18 5.40 -3.25
C ASP A 130 -11.79 5.81 -2.75
N ALA A 131 -11.01 4.87 -2.19
CA ALA A 131 -9.60 5.07 -1.93
C ALA A 131 -8.74 3.83 -2.24
N ILE A 132 -7.52 4.06 -2.71
CA ILE A 132 -6.47 3.02 -2.77
C ILE A 132 -5.25 3.50 -2.00
N CYS A 133 -4.78 2.64 -1.11
CA CYS A 133 -3.70 2.90 -0.17
C CYS A 133 -2.46 2.07 -0.52
N CYS A 134 -1.31 2.72 -0.59
CA CYS A 134 0.00 2.12 -0.84
C CYS A 134 0.97 2.54 0.28
N PHE A 135 0.80 1.97 1.47
CA PHE A 135 1.62 2.30 2.63
C PHE A 135 2.92 1.52 2.65
N SER A 136 4.07 2.19 2.47
CA SER A 136 5.39 1.56 2.60
C SER A 136 5.57 0.30 1.73
N ILE A 137 5.00 0.28 0.52
CA ILE A 137 5.11 -0.85 -0.42
C ILE A 137 5.94 -0.51 -1.67
N THR A 138 6.00 0.77 -2.06
CA THR A 138 6.66 1.23 -3.30
C THR A 138 8.10 0.76 -3.46
N MET A 139 8.89 0.77 -2.38
CA MET A 139 10.28 0.28 -2.42
C MET A 139 10.38 -1.20 -2.80
N TRP A 140 9.48 -2.04 -2.29
CA TRP A 140 9.54 -3.48 -2.55
C TRP A 140 9.15 -3.80 -3.98
N ILE A 141 8.16 -3.09 -4.52
CA ILE A 141 7.83 -3.17 -5.95
C ILE A 141 9.03 -2.75 -6.78
N HIS A 142 9.63 -1.62 -6.47
CA HIS A 142 10.74 -1.05 -7.22
C HIS A 142 11.99 -1.95 -7.22
N LEU A 143 12.36 -2.50 -6.06
CA LEU A 143 13.50 -3.42 -5.91
C LEU A 143 13.32 -4.72 -6.70
N ASN A 144 12.08 -5.19 -6.89
CA ASN A 144 11.79 -6.48 -7.54
C ASN A 144 11.40 -6.34 -9.02
N HIS A 145 10.90 -5.18 -9.45
CA HIS A 145 10.34 -4.99 -10.79
C HIS A 145 10.92 -3.80 -11.57
N HIS A 146 12.04 -3.22 -11.10
CA HIS A 146 12.70 -2.06 -11.73
C HIS A 146 11.83 -0.78 -11.75
N ASP A 147 12.37 0.31 -12.30
CA ASP A 147 11.66 1.59 -12.43
C ASP A 147 10.35 1.42 -13.23
N ALA A 148 10.39 0.64 -14.31
CA ALA A 148 9.22 0.36 -15.15
C ALA A 148 8.12 -0.38 -14.37
N GLY A 149 8.48 -1.31 -13.49
CA GLY A 149 7.52 -2.01 -12.65
C GLY A 149 6.87 -1.10 -11.61
N LEU A 150 7.64 -0.20 -10.98
CA LEU A 150 7.08 0.79 -10.06
C LEU A 150 6.13 1.76 -10.79
N GLN A 151 6.50 2.21 -11.99
CA GLN A 151 5.65 3.06 -12.83
C GLN A 151 4.34 2.37 -13.23
N GLU A 152 4.41 1.09 -13.59
CA GLU A 152 3.25 0.27 -13.94
C GLU A 152 2.33 0.03 -12.75
N PHE A 153 2.91 -0.28 -11.58
CA PHE A 153 2.21 -0.40 -10.31
C PHE A 153 1.40 0.87 -9.97
N LEU A 154 2.07 2.03 -10.00
CA LEU A 154 1.43 3.32 -9.72
C LEU A 154 0.32 3.63 -10.75
N ARG A 155 0.57 3.34 -12.04
CA ARG A 155 -0.39 3.57 -13.11
C ARG A 155 -1.65 2.71 -12.97
N LYS A 156 -1.50 1.39 -12.77
CA LYS A 156 -2.61 0.43 -12.61
C LYS A 156 -3.50 0.82 -11.43
N LEU A 157 -2.90 1.08 -10.27
CA LEU A 157 -3.66 1.43 -9.07
C LEU A 157 -4.27 2.83 -9.15
N SER A 158 -3.54 3.83 -9.62
CA SER A 158 -4.07 5.18 -9.77
C SER A 158 -5.30 5.22 -10.69
N ALA A 159 -5.32 4.43 -11.77
CA ALA A 159 -6.45 4.34 -12.67
C ALA A 159 -7.74 3.84 -11.99
N LEU A 160 -7.61 2.97 -10.98
CA LEU A 160 -8.72 2.39 -10.22
C LEU A 160 -9.10 3.20 -8.97
N ALA A 161 -8.43 4.32 -8.69
CA ALA A 161 -8.64 5.11 -7.48
C ALA A 161 -9.36 6.44 -7.77
N LYS A 162 -10.30 6.83 -6.89
CA LYS A 162 -10.73 8.23 -6.75
C LYS A 162 -9.71 9.01 -5.91
N LEU A 163 -9.44 8.54 -4.69
CA LEU A 163 -8.35 8.99 -3.82
C LEU A 163 -7.19 7.98 -3.87
N PHE A 164 -6.00 8.43 -4.24
CA PHE A 164 -4.79 7.60 -4.26
C PHE A 164 -3.83 8.05 -3.16
N VAL A 165 -3.53 7.16 -2.22
CA VAL A 165 -2.71 7.44 -1.03
C VAL A 165 -1.40 6.66 -1.14
N VAL A 166 -0.27 7.37 -1.08
CA VAL A 166 1.06 6.78 -1.24
C VAL A 166 1.98 7.22 -0.10
N GLU A 167 2.63 6.26 0.55
CA GLU A 167 3.73 6.49 1.50
C GLU A 167 5.02 5.91 0.91
N PRO A 168 5.77 6.69 0.11
CA PRO A 168 7.03 6.22 -0.46
C PRO A 168 8.10 6.08 0.61
N GLN A 169 8.97 5.09 0.46
CA GLN A 169 10.15 4.95 1.34
C GLN A 169 11.37 5.64 0.73
N PRO A 170 12.17 6.36 1.55
CA PRO A 170 13.37 7.05 1.06
C PRO A 170 14.45 6.06 0.63
N TRP A 171 15.37 6.51 -0.23
CA TRP A 171 16.47 5.70 -0.77
C TRP A 171 17.33 5.00 0.30
N LYS A 172 17.47 5.62 1.48
CA LYS A 172 18.18 5.01 2.62
C LYS A 172 17.57 3.66 3.05
N CYS A 173 16.26 3.50 2.90
CA CYS A 173 15.57 2.23 3.14
C CYS A 173 15.99 1.16 2.12
N TYR A 174 16.12 1.52 0.84
CA TYR A 174 16.59 0.63 -0.23
C TYR A 174 17.98 0.08 0.08
N GLN A 175 18.92 0.98 0.41
CA GLN A 175 20.29 0.61 0.79
C GLN A 175 20.35 -0.29 2.02
N THR A 176 19.42 -0.10 2.97
CA THR A 176 19.34 -0.93 4.18
C THR A 176 18.78 -2.31 3.86
N ALA A 177 17.75 -2.40 3.02
CA ALA A 177 17.17 -3.66 2.57
C ALA A 177 18.19 -4.49 1.79
N GLU A 178 18.84 -3.91 0.78
CA GLU A 178 19.88 -4.58 -0.01
C GLU A 178 21.04 -5.08 0.87
N ARG A 179 21.50 -4.27 1.83
CA ARG A 179 22.56 -4.70 2.76
C ARG A 179 22.16 -5.89 3.61
N ARG A 180 20.91 -5.95 4.09
CA ARG A 180 20.40 -7.07 4.89
C ARG A 180 20.29 -8.33 4.04
N LEU A 181 19.74 -8.23 2.84
CA LEU A 181 19.60 -9.36 1.93
C LEU A 181 20.98 -9.90 1.52
N LYS A 182 21.94 -9.01 1.22
CA LYS A 182 23.34 -9.37 0.93
C LYS A 182 24.03 -10.12 2.06
N LYS A 183 23.78 -9.74 3.31
CA LYS A 183 24.32 -10.46 4.47
C LYS A 183 23.73 -11.87 4.61
N ALA A 184 22.49 -12.07 4.14
CA ALA A 184 21.83 -13.37 4.12
C ALA A 184 22.21 -14.23 2.89
N GLY A 185 23.15 -13.76 2.06
CA GLY A 185 23.65 -14.48 0.88
C GLY A 185 22.83 -14.28 -0.40
N GLU A 186 21.91 -13.32 -0.42
CA GLU A 186 21.04 -13.00 -1.56
C GLU A 186 21.17 -11.53 -1.96
N MET A 187 20.61 -11.10 -3.08
CA MET A 187 20.62 -9.69 -3.46
C MET A 187 19.40 -9.35 -4.30
N PHE A 188 19.07 -8.07 -4.38
CA PHE A 188 18.12 -7.57 -5.37
C PHE A 188 18.84 -7.47 -6.72
N PRO A 189 18.53 -8.34 -7.70
CA PRO A 189 19.29 -8.40 -8.96
C PRO A 189 19.24 -7.07 -9.73
N LEU A 190 18.13 -6.34 -9.61
CA LEU A 190 17.88 -5.09 -10.32
C LEU A 190 18.36 -3.84 -9.55
N PHE A 191 18.89 -3.97 -8.32
CA PHE A 191 19.24 -2.83 -7.47
C PHE A 191 20.23 -1.86 -8.13
N LEU A 192 21.22 -2.40 -8.84
CA LEU A 192 22.24 -1.62 -9.53
C LEU A 192 21.73 -1.00 -10.84
N GLU A 193 20.57 -1.42 -11.33
CA GLU A 193 19.96 -0.95 -12.58
C GLU A 193 18.89 0.13 -12.36
N LEU A 194 18.42 0.33 -11.12
CA LEU A 194 17.42 1.35 -10.79
C LEU A 194 17.91 2.75 -11.18
N GLN A 195 17.05 3.57 -11.75
CA GLN A 195 17.35 4.96 -12.12
C GLN A 195 16.81 5.93 -11.07
N TRP A 196 15.61 5.69 -10.53
CA TRP A 196 15.00 6.48 -9.47
C TRP A 196 15.65 6.17 -8.11
N ARG A 197 16.76 6.85 -7.81
CA ARG A 197 17.59 6.59 -6.62
C ARG A 197 17.42 7.61 -5.50
N THR A 198 18.36 8.53 -5.39
CA THR A 198 18.54 9.42 -4.21
C THR A 198 17.32 10.28 -3.92
N GLN A 199 16.52 10.60 -4.95
CA GLN A 199 15.30 11.40 -4.87
C GLN A 199 14.07 10.58 -5.28
N VAL A 200 14.05 9.27 -5.00
CA VAL A 200 12.93 8.38 -5.40
C VAL A 200 11.55 8.88 -4.96
N GLU A 201 11.46 9.59 -3.84
CA GLU A 201 10.23 10.21 -3.36
C GLU A 201 9.75 11.32 -4.32
N ASP A 202 10.65 12.17 -4.78
CA ASP A 202 10.36 13.26 -5.72
C ASP A 202 10.04 12.70 -7.12
N GLU A 203 10.72 11.63 -7.54
CA GLU A 203 10.43 10.93 -8.81
C GLU A 203 9.03 10.30 -8.81
N ILE A 204 8.66 9.60 -7.72
CA ILE A 204 7.32 9.05 -7.54
C ILE A 204 6.28 10.17 -7.58
N GLN A 205 6.51 11.26 -6.84
CA GLN A 205 5.60 12.40 -6.82
C GLN A 205 5.46 13.02 -8.21
N ASN A 206 6.56 13.30 -8.90
CA ASN A 206 6.58 13.86 -10.24
C ASN A 206 5.83 12.96 -11.23
N TYR A 207 6.01 11.64 -11.15
CA TYR A 207 5.29 10.70 -12.00
C TYR A 207 3.78 10.72 -11.72
N VAL A 208 3.38 10.68 -10.45
CA VAL A 208 1.96 10.72 -10.06
C VAL A 208 1.30 12.04 -10.50
N GLU A 209 1.95 13.18 -10.28
CA GLU A 209 1.39 14.49 -10.61
C GLU A 209 1.42 14.78 -12.11
N ASN A 210 2.57 14.57 -12.76
CA ASN A 210 2.79 15.05 -14.14
C ASN A 210 2.51 13.99 -15.21
N VAL A 211 2.68 12.69 -14.91
CA VAL A 211 2.40 11.61 -15.87
C VAL A 211 1.01 11.05 -15.66
N LEU A 212 0.65 10.68 -14.42
CA LEU A 212 -0.67 10.14 -14.10
C LEU A 212 -1.76 11.23 -13.96
N LYS A 213 -1.37 12.51 -14.04
CA LYS A 213 -2.27 13.68 -13.98
C LYS A 213 -3.15 13.71 -12.73
N ARG A 214 -2.55 13.38 -11.58
CA ARG A 214 -3.23 13.39 -10.29
C ARG A 214 -2.87 14.64 -9.51
N LYS A 215 -3.83 15.30 -8.89
CA LYS A 215 -3.56 16.50 -8.07
C LYS A 215 -3.19 16.06 -6.65
N LYS A 216 -2.02 16.46 -6.14
CA LYS A 216 -1.70 16.30 -4.72
C LYS A 216 -2.61 17.21 -3.89
N VAL A 217 -3.42 16.63 -3.04
CA VAL A 217 -4.40 17.35 -2.19
C VAL A 217 -3.95 17.43 -0.74
N TYR A 218 -3.12 16.48 -0.29
CA TYR A 218 -2.58 16.49 1.06
C TYR A 218 -1.19 15.84 1.12
N GLU A 219 -0.36 16.34 2.04
CA GLU A 219 0.94 15.77 2.40
C GLU A 219 1.10 15.85 3.92
N SER A 220 1.44 14.73 4.56
CA SER A 220 1.68 14.70 6.00
C SER A 220 3.02 15.33 6.38
N CYS A 221 3.16 15.73 7.64
CA CYS A 221 4.49 15.97 8.20
C CYS A 221 5.37 14.72 8.04
N PRO A 222 6.68 14.88 7.80
CA PRO A 222 7.60 13.76 7.71
C PRO A 222 7.75 13.08 9.06
N THR A 223 7.74 11.75 9.05
CA THR A 223 8.07 10.93 10.23
C THR A 223 9.55 11.09 10.63
N LYS A 224 9.94 10.53 11.78
CA LYS A 224 11.36 10.38 12.17
C LYS A 224 12.22 9.64 11.13
N TRP A 225 11.59 8.85 10.26
CA TRP A 225 12.24 8.13 9.16
C TRP A 225 12.16 8.88 7.83
N LYS A 226 11.76 10.16 7.87
CA LYS A 226 11.55 11.06 6.73
C LYS A 226 10.46 10.63 5.74
N ARG A 227 9.66 9.61 6.07
CA ARG A 227 8.51 9.20 5.25
C ARG A 227 7.38 10.20 5.39
N LYS A 228 6.74 10.51 4.27
CA LYS A 228 5.53 11.34 4.18
C LYS A 228 4.41 10.50 3.57
N ILE A 229 3.17 10.79 3.96
CA ILE A 229 1.98 10.23 3.32
C ILE A 229 1.40 11.32 2.41
N CYS A 230 1.25 11.01 1.13
CA CYS A 230 0.71 11.92 0.14
C CYS A 230 -0.62 11.39 -0.38
N PHE A 231 -1.61 12.27 -0.47
CA PHE A 231 -2.93 11.97 -1.00
C PHE A 231 -3.09 12.68 -2.34
N TYR A 232 -3.62 11.97 -3.32
CA TYR A 232 -3.81 12.49 -4.66
C TYR A 232 -5.24 12.23 -5.13
N SER A 233 -5.90 13.25 -5.67
CA SER A 233 -7.21 13.13 -6.31
C SER A 233 -7.07 13.01 -7.83
N SER A 234 -8.12 12.47 -8.46
CA SER A 234 -8.32 12.62 -9.92
C SER A 234 -8.47 14.10 -10.31
#